data_AF-A0A147EKY4-F1
#
_entry.id   AF-A0A147EKY4-F1
#
_cell.length_a   1.000
_cell.length_b   1.000
_cell.length_c   1.000
_cell.angle_alpha   90.00
_cell.angle_beta   90.00
_cell.angle_gamma   90.00
#
_symmetry.space_group_name_H-M   'P 1'
#
loop_
_entity.id
_entity.type
_entity.pdbx_description
1 polymer ?
#
loop_
_entity_poly.entity_id
_entity_poly.type
_entity_poly.pdbx_seq_one_letter_code
_entity_poly.pdbx_strand_id
1 'polypeptide(L)'
;GEWGGAVLLVAEQSPDKRRAFWSSWPQAAVPVGNLLATVVLLVTSFVLSPAAFLDWGWRIAFWLSAVIVLVGFYIRTHVEEAPIFLEAKAQVEKEKATSFGVVEVLRRYPKGVAQAMGVRFAENIVYYIVVSFSIVYLKVVHSYDTSQLLLALLIAHVIHFAVIPPLGRLADR
;
A
#
# COMPACT_ATOMS: atom_id res chain seq x y z
N GLY A 1 3.37 10.06 4.68
CA GLY A 1 2.94 11.11 3.74
C GLY A 1 2.81 10.59 2.32
N GLU A 2 3.84 9.91 1.83
CA GLU A 2 3.99 9.46 0.44
C GLU A 2 2.80 8.69 -0.15
N TRP A 3 2.22 7.73 0.57
CA TRP A 3 1.06 6.96 0.08
C TRP A 3 -0.16 7.86 -0.17
N GLY A 4 -0.44 8.80 0.74
CA GLY A 4 -1.56 9.73 0.60
C GLY A 4 -1.33 10.72 -0.53
N GLY A 5 -0.09 11.21 -0.68
CA GLY A 5 0.31 12.07 -1.78
C GLY A 5 0.27 11.37 -3.15
N ALA A 6 0.64 10.09 -3.22
CA ALA A 6 0.58 9.32 -4.47
C ALA A 6 -0.86 9.04 -4.91
N VAL A 7 -1.74 8.67 -3.97
CA VAL A 7 -3.18 8.49 -4.25
C VAL A 7 -3.80 9.82 -4.69
N LEU A 8 -3.46 10.92 -4.02
CA LEU A 8 -3.96 12.24 -4.37
C LEU A 8 -3.49 12.67 -5.76
N LEU A 9 -2.20 12.51 -6.07
CA LEU A 9 -1.64 12.83 -7.38
C LEU A 9 -2.35 12.06 -8.51
N VAL A 10 -2.54 10.75 -8.33
CA VAL A 10 -3.26 9.94 -9.31
C VAL A 10 -4.72 10.38 -9.42
N ALA A 11 -5.38 10.67 -8.31
CA ALA A 11 -6.76 11.16 -8.31
C ALA A 11 -6.90 12.52 -9.04
N GLU A 12 -5.94 13.43 -8.87
CA GLU A 12 -5.92 14.77 -9.48
C GLU A 12 -5.57 14.73 -10.97
N GLN A 13 -4.73 13.79 -11.40
CA GLN A 13 -4.38 13.60 -12.81
C GLN A 13 -5.40 12.75 -13.60
N SER A 14 -6.33 12.09 -12.91
CA SER A 14 -7.27 11.15 -13.54
C SER A 14 -8.57 11.82 -14.01
N PRO A 15 -9.18 11.34 -15.13
CA PRO A 15 -10.48 11.83 -15.57
C PRO A 15 -11.57 11.61 -14.51
N ASP A 16 -12.46 12.60 -14.32
CA ASP A 16 -13.50 12.59 -13.27
C ASP A 16 -14.33 11.31 -13.20
N LYS A 17 -14.69 10.73 -14.36
CA LYS A 17 -15.53 9.52 -14.45
C LYS A 17 -14.78 8.20 -14.17
N ARG A 18 -13.48 8.24 -13.88
CA ARG A 18 -12.63 7.06 -13.62
C ARG A 18 -11.68 7.27 -12.45
N ARG A 19 -11.96 8.26 -11.61
CA ARG A 19 -11.02 8.72 -10.58
C ARG A 19 -10.78 7.65 -9.52
N ALA A 20 -11.82 6.96 -9.06
CA ALA A 20 -11.71 5.90 -8.07
C ALA A 20 -11.00 4.65 -8.64
N PHE A 21 -11.23 4.31 -9.91
CA PHE A 21 -10.51 3.25 -10.60
C PHE A 21 -9.01 3.53 -10.65
N TRP A 22 -8.60 4.72 -11.09
CA TRP A 22 -7.17 5.06 -11.16
C TRP A 22 -6.55 5.20 -9.77
N SER A 23 -7.26 5.78 -8.81
CA SER A 23 -6.82 5.89 -7.41
C SER A 23 -6.73 4.54 -6.69
N SER A 24 -7.34 3.48 -7.23
CA SER A 24 -7.23 2.12 -6.69
C SER A 24 -5.90 1.44 -7.01
N TRP A 25 -5.17 1.88 -8.05
CA TRP A 25 -3.89 1.26 -8.43
C TRP A 25 -2.79 1.44 -7.37
N PRO A 26 -2.61 2.64 -6.77
CA PRO A 26 -1.74 2.77 -5.61
C PRO A 26 -2.15 1.89 -4.41
N GLN A 27 -3.45 1.60 -4.24
CA GLN A 27 -3.91 0.65 -3.22
C GLN A 27 -3.50 -0.79 -3.57
N ALA A 28 -3.67 -1.16 -4.84
CA ALA A 28 -3.33 -2.48 -5.37
C ALA A 28 -1.82 -2.77 -5.29
N ALA A 29 -0.96 -1.75 -5.22
CA ALA A 29 0.47 -1.92 -5.03
C ALA A 29 0.83 -2.62 -3.70
N VAL A 30 0.02 -2.46 -2.65
CA VAL A 30 0.25 -3.09 -1.34
C VAL A 30 0.17 -4.62 -1.42
N PRO A 31 -0.94 -5.24 -1.87
CA PRO A 31 -1.00 -6.69 -2.01
C PRO A 31 0.00 -7.24 -3.04
N VAL A 32 0.37 -6.47 -4.07
CA VAL A 32 1.42 -6.87 -5.02
C VAL A 32 2.79 -6.96 -4.33
N GLY A 33 3.14 -6.00 -3.48
CA GLY A 33 4.37 -6.04 -2.69
C GLY A 33 4.43 -7.26 -1.78
N ASN A 34 3.33 -7.56 -1.08
CA ASN A 34 3.23 -8.77 -0.26
C ASN A 34 3.30 -10.06 -1.08
N LEU A 35 2.68 -10.08 -2.26
CA LEU A 35 2.74 -11.21 -3.17
C LEU A 35 4.18 -11.49 -3.58
N LEU A 36 4.91 -10.46 -4.02
CA LEU A 36 6.34 -10.57 -4.37
C LEU A 36 7.18 -11.06 -3.20
N ALA A 37 6.97 -10.51 -2.00
CA ALA A 37 7.67 -10.95 -0.79
C ALA A 37 7.38 -12.42 -0.47
N THR A 38 6.11 -12.84 -0.58
CA THR A 38 5.67 -14.22 -0.36
C THR A 38 6.30 -15.17 -1.38
N VAL A 39 6.36 -14.79 -2.66
CA VAL A 39 7.03 -15.58 -3.71
C VAL A 39 8.52 -15.76 -3.39
N VAL A 40 9.22 -14.68 -3.01
CA VAL A 40 10.63 -14.75 -2.65
C VAL A 40 10.85 -15.68 -1.44
N LEU A 41 10.04 -15.55 -0.40
CA LEU A 41 10.06 -16.43 0.77
C LEU A 41 9.77 -17.89 0.40
N LEU A 42 8.79 -18.13 -0.45
CA LEU A 42 8.44 -19.49 -0.90
C LEU A 42 9.59 -20.11 -1.70
N VAL A 43 10.15 -19.39 -2.67
CA VAL A 43 11.27 -19.86 -3.50
C VAL A 43 12.50 -20.14 -2.63
N THR A 44 12.86 -19.21 -1.75
CA THR A 44 14.01 -19.40 -0.84
C THR A 44 13.78 -20.56 0.13
N SER A 45 12.55 -20.77 0.62
CA SER A 45 12.20 -21.92 1.48
C SER A 45 12.27 -23.27 0.75
N PHE A 46 12.09 -23.31 -0.57
CA PHE A 46 12.22 -24.54 -1.36
C PHE A 46 13.67 -24.84 -1.75
N VAL A 47 14.48 -23.80 -2.01
CA VAL A 47 15.84 -23.94 -2.52
C VAL A 47 16.87 -24.05 -1.38
N LEU A 48 16.64 -23.42 -0.23
CA LEU A 48 17.59 -23.36 0.89
C LEU A 48 17.13 -24.23 2.06
N SER A 49 18.10 -24.83 2.76
CA SER A 49 17.85 -25.42 4.07
C SER A 49 17.56 -24.34 5.11
N PRO A 50 16.86 -24.66 6.22
CA PRO A 50 16.58 -23.69 7.28
C PRO A 50 17.84 -23.01 7.84
N ALA A 51 18.93 -23.76 7.97
CA ALA A 51 20.22 -23.22 8.43
C ALA A 51 20.81 -22.22 7.43
N ALA A 52 20.78 -22.52 6.13
CA ALA A 52 21.29 -21.62 5.09
C ALA A 52 20.42 -20.36 4.93
N PHE A 53 19.11 -20.48 5.14
CA PHE A 53 18.20 -19.33 5.13
C PHE A 53 18.53 -18.34 6.26
N LEU A 54 18.72 -18.85 7.47
CA LEU A 54 19.08 -18.03 8.64
C LEU A 54 20.50 -17.45 8.52
N ASP A 55 21.42 -18.18 7.92
CA ASP A 55 22.79 -17.73 7.71
C ASP A 55 22.85 -16.58 6.70
N TRP A 56 22.30 -16.76 5.49
CA TRP A 56 22.40 -15.75 4.43
C TRP A 56 21.15 -15.54 3.55
N GLY A 57 20.27 -16.54 3.42
CA GLY A 57 19.13 -16.49 2.50
C GLY A 57 18.18 -15.32 2.73
N TRP A 58 17.98 -14.90 3.99
CA TRP A 58 17.13 -13.75 4.32
C TRP A 58 17.59 -12.43 3.65
N ARG A 59 18.88 -12.29 3.33
CA ARG A 59 19.43 -11.08 2.68
C ARG A 59 18.92 -10.90 1.24
N ILE A 60 18.51 -11.98 0.56
CA ILE A 60 17.96 -11.91 -0.80
C ILE A 60 16.72 -11.01 -0.83
N ALA A 61 15.82 -11.17 0.16
CA ALA A 61 14.61 -10.36 0.26
C ALA A 61 14.92 -8.87 0.45
N PHE A 62 15.95 -8.54 1.24
CA PHE A 62 16.39 -7.16 1.43
C PHE A 62 16.95 -6.53 0.15
N TRP A 63 17.79 -7.25 -0.60
CA TRP A 63 18.32 -6.73 -1.86
C TRP A 63 17.23 -6.51 -2.91
N LEU A 64 16.26 -7.42 -3.02
CA LEU A 64 15.11 -7.24 -3.90
C LEU A 64 14.26 -6.04 -3.48
N SER A 65 14.04 -5.85 -2.18
CA SER A 65 13.36 -4.66 -1.65
C SER A 65 14.11 -3.37 -2.00
N ALA A 66 15.45 -3.35 -1.87
CA ALA A 66 16.27 -2.21 -2.23
C ALA A 66 16.12 -1.82 -3.71
N VAL A 67 16.07 -2.80 -4.62
CA VAL A 67 15.83 -2.56 -6.06
C VAL A 67 14.46 -1.90 -6.27
N ILE A 68 13.40 -2.42 -5.62
CA ILE A 68 12.06 -1.84 -5.71
C ILE A 68 12.05 -0.40 -5.19
N VAL A 69 12.74 -0.11 -4.08
CA VAL A 69 12.86 1.25 -3.53
C VAL A 69 13.58 2.17 -4.50
N LEU A 70 14.68 1.72 -5.13
CA LEU A 70 15.41 2.52 -6.11
C LEU A 70 14.57 2.83 -7.35
N VAL A 71 13.82 1.85 -7.86
CA VAL A 71 12.89 2.06 -8.98
C VAL A 71 11.77 3.04 -8.57
N GLY A 72 11.20 2.87 -7.38
CA GLY A 72 10.20 3.79 -6.84
C GLY A 72 10.72 5.21 -6.69
N PHE A 73 11.95 5.36 -6.19
CA PHE A 73 12.64 6.65 -6.09
C PHE A 73 12.87 7.27 -7.46
N TYR A 74 13.38 6.51 -8.43
CA TYR A 74 13.59 6.96 -9.80
C TYR A 74 12.27 7.46 -10.43
N ILE A 75 11.21 6.65 -10.37
CA ILE A 75 9.89 7.05 -10.88
C ILE A 75 9.42 8.33 -10.18
N ARG A 76 9.54 8.41 -8.86
CA ARG A 76 9.10 9.58 -8.08
C ARG A 76 9.83 10.85 -8.46
N THR A 77 11.12 10.77 -8.82
CA THR A 77 11.89 11.93 -9.29
C THR A 77 11.52 12.40 -10.70
N HIS A 78 10.84 11.57 -11.50
CA HIS A 78 10.48 11.86 -12.90
C HIS A 78 8.98 12.17 -13.09
N VAL A 79 8.14 11.98 -12.08
CA VAL A 79 6.72 12.30 -12.17
C VAL A 79 6.51 13.78 -11.85
N GLU A 80 6.00 14.53 -12.81
CA GLU A 80 5.64 15.94 -12.66
C GLU A 80 4.43 16.11 -11.73
N GLU A 81 4.44 17.16 -10.91
CA GLU A 81 3.30 17.51 -10.04
C GLU A 81 2.08 17.93 -10.90
N ALA A 82 0.87 17.62 -10.43
CA ALA A 82 -0.35 17.95 -11.18
C ALA A 82 -0.51 19.48 -11.37
N PRO A 83 -1.00 19.96 -12.53
CA PRO A 83 -1.21 21.38 -12.79
C PRO A 83 -2.08 22.06 -11.72
N ILE A 84 -3.12 21.37 -11.25
CA ILE A 84 -3.99 21.83 -10.15
C ILE A 84 -3.22 22.04 -8.84
N PHE A 85 -2.26 21.16 -8.54
CA PHE A 85 -1.42 21.30 -7.36
C PHE A 85 -0.48 22.50 -7.48
N LEU A 86 0.10 22.71 -8.67
CA LEU A 86 0.95 23.86 -8.97
C LEU A 86 0.17 25.19 -8.90
N GLU A 87 -1.06 25.22 -9.42
CA GLU A 87 -1.96 26.38 -9.32
C GLU A 87 -2.35 26.68 -7.86
N ALA A 88 -2.74 25.66 -7.10
CA ALA A 88 -3.05 25.81 -5.67
C ALA A 88 -1.85 26.31 -4.87
N LYS A 89 -0.65 25.78 -5.15
CA LYS A 89 0.60 26.21 -4.52
C LYS A 89 0.93 27.67 -4.87
N ALA A 90 0.80 28.05 -6.14
CA ALA A 90 1.03 29.42 -6.60
C ALA A 90 0.02 30.41 -5.98
N GLN A 91 -1.22 29.99 -5.75
CA GLN A 91 -2.23 30.81 -5.10
C GLN A 91 -1.95 31.00 -3.60
N VAL A 92 -1.54 29.94 -2.90
CA VAL A 92 -1.10 30.00 -1.50
C VAL A 92 0.13 30.92 -1.33
N GLU A 93 1.10 30.85 -2.26
CA GLU A 93 2.26 31.75 -2.26
C GLU A 93 1.88 33.21 -2.55
N LYS A 94 0.96 33.46 -3.49
CA LYS A 94 0.45 34.82 -3.78
C LYS A 94 -0.32 35.43 -2.62
N GLU A 95 -1.12 34.64 -1.92
CA GLU A 95 -1.97 35.13 -0.82
C GLU A 95 -1.18 35.30 0.49
N LYS A 96 0.11 34.89 0.56
CA LYS A 96 0.86 34.71 1.81
C LYS A 96 0.05 33.97 2.88
N ALA A 97 -0.93 33.18 2.44
CA ALA A 97 -1.74 32.37 3.31
C ALA A 97 -0.79 31.33 3.87
N THR A 98 -0.59 31.33 5.19
CA THR A 98 0.12 30.24 5.86
C THR A 98 -0.50 28.94 5.36
N SER A 99 0.29 28.08 4.71
CA SER A 99 -0.15 26.76 4.27
C SER A 99 -1.02 26.17 5.37
N PHE A 100 -2.23 25.68 5.06
CA PHE A 100 -3.15 25.16 6.07
C PHE A 100 -2.40 24.14 6.94
N GLY A 101 -2.01 24.56 8.14
CA GLY A 101 -1.21 23.74 9.03
C GLY A 101 -2.04 22.54 9.48
N VAL A 102 -1.36 21.47 9.92
CA VAL A 102 -2.03 20.26 10.44
C VAL A 102 -3.09 20.64 11.49
N VAL A 103 -2.80 21.64 12.34
CA VAL A 103 -3.71 22.16 13.37
C VAL A 103 -4.96 22.84 12.78
N GLU A 104 -4.82 23.54 11.66
CA GLU A 104 -5.92 24.24 11.01
C GLU A 104 -6.88 23.25 10.34
N VAL A 105 -6.35 22.20 9.72
CA VAL A 105 -7.18 21.11 9.15
C VAL A 105 -7.96 20.38 10.25
N LEU A 106 -7.32 20.11 11.39
CA LEU A 106 -7.98 19.47 12.54
C LEU A 106 -9.10 20.33 13.12
N ARG A 107 -8.92 21.65 13.16
CA ARG A 107 -9.95 22.60 13.64
C ARG A 107 -11.08 22.80 12.64
N ARG A 108 -10.77 22.87 11.35
CA ARG A 108 -11.73 23.19 10.29
C ARG A 108 -12.54 21.98 9.83
N TYR A 109 -11.95 20.78 9.88
CA TYR A 109 -12.57 19.53 9.41
C TYR A 109 -12.51 18.37 10.42
N PRO A 110 -12.87 18.57 11.72
CA PRO A 110 -12.70 17.54 12.75
C PRO A 110 -13.51 16.27 12.47
N LYS A 111 -14.76 16.41 11.97
CA LYS A 111 -15.60 15.26 11.62
C LYS A 111 -15.03 14.46 10.46
N GLY A 112 -14.57 15.15 9.40
CA GLY A 112 -13.98 14.50 8.24
C GLY A 112 -12.69 13.76 8.60
N VAL A 113 -11.83 14.37 9.43
CA VAL A 113 -10.62 13.73 9.93
C VAL A 113 -10.95 12.51 10.79
N ALA A 114 -11.88 12.64 11.75
CA ALA A 114 -12.27 11.53 12.61
C ALA A 114 -12.86 10.35 11.82
N GLN A 115 -13.69 10.61 10.81
CA GLN A 115 -14.23 9.58 9.92
C GLN A 115 -13.14 8.90 9.09
N ALA A 116 -12.24 9.68 8.48
CA ALA A 116 -11.13 9.14 7.70
C ALA A 116 -10.19 8.28 8.57
N MET A 117 -9.87 8.75 9.78
CA MET A 117 -9.09 7.99 10.76
C MET A 117 -9.82 6.72 11.20
N GLY A 118 -11.12 6.79 11.49
CA GLY A 118 -11.92 5.64 11.91
C GLY A 118 -12.01 4.56 10.84
N VAL A 119 -12.24 4.94 9.58
CA VAL A 119 -12.23 3.99 8.44
C VAL A 119 -10.86 3.34 8.29
N ARG A 120 -9.77 4.11 8.36
CA ARG A 120 -8.41 3.58 8.28
C ARG A 120 -8.06 2.65 9.45
N PHE A 121 -8.51 2.99 10.65
CA PHE A 121 -8.30 2.17 11.83
C PHE A 121 -9.02 0.83 11.73
N ALA A 122 -10.30 0.85 11.35
CA ALA A 122 -11.08 -0.37 11.15
C ALA A 122 -10.50 -1.25 10.04
N GLU A 123 -10.12 -0.65 8.91
CA GLU A 123 -9.46 -1.35 7.81
C GLU A 123 -8.15 -2.02 8.25
N ASN A 124 -7.28 -1.31 8.97
CA ASN A 124 -6.02 -1.88 9.46
C ASN A 124 -6.24 -3.03 10.46
N ILE A 125 -7.19 -2.89 11.38
CA ILE A 125 -7.51 -3.97 12.34
C ILE A 125 -7.95 -5.23 11.59
N VAL A 126 -8.90 -5.10 10.66
CA VAL A 126 -9.40 -6.25 9.89
C VAL A 126 -8.26 -6.87 9.10
N TYR A 127 -7.42 -6.05 8.46
CA TYR A 127 -6.27 -6.52 7.71
C TYR A 127 -5.28 -7.31 8.59
N TYR A 128 -4.91 -6.80 9.77
CA TYR A 128 -3.97 -7.49 10.66
C TYR A 128 -4.56 -8.76 11.28
N ILE A 129 -5.85 -8.78 11.61
CA ILE A 129 -6.53 -9.98 12.11
C ILE A 129 -6.52 -11.06 11.03
N VAL A 130 -6.92 -10.72 9.80
CA VAL A 130 -7.02 -11.70 8.71
C VAL A 130 -5.63 -12.17 8.28
N VAL A 131 -4.70 -11.26 8.05
CA VAL A 131 -3.39 -11.59 7.49
C VAL A 131 -2.43 -12.06 8.58
N SER A 132 -2.17 -11.27 9.63
CA SER A 132 -1.12 -11.61 10.60
C SER A 132 -1.57 -12.64 11.63
N PHE A 133 -2.71 -12.40 12.28
CA PHE A 133 -3.17 -13.27 13.37
C PHE A 133 -3.52 -14.67 12.86
N SER A 134 -4.25 -14.79 11.75
CA SER A 134 -4.61 -16.11 11.18
C SER A 134 -3.38 -16.96 10.85
N ILE A 135 -2.31 -16.38 10.29
CA ILE A 135 -1.07 -17.12 9.99
C ILE A 135 -0.45 -17.66 11.28
N VAL A 136 -0.25 -16.79 12.27
CA VAL A 136 0.40 -17.16 13.53
C VAL A 136 -0.44 -18.21 14.25
N TYR A 137 -1.75 -18.04 14.29
CA TYR A 137 -2.68 -18.98 14.91
C TYR A 137 -2.63 -20.36 14.23
N LEU A 138 -2.73 -20.42 12.89
CA LEU A 138 -2.65 -21.68 12.16
C LEU A 138 -1.27 -22.35 12.29
N LYS A 139 -0.19 -21.56 12.37
CA LYS A 139 1.16 -22.10 12.54
C LYS A 139 1.41 -22.62 13.95
N VAL A 140 1.03 -21.86 14.98
CA VAL A 140 1.40 -22.14 16.38
C VAL A 140 0.41 -23.09 17.04
N VAL A 141 -0.90 -22.92 16.79
CA VAL A 141 -1.94 -23.72 17.45
C VAL A 141 -2.24 -24.99 16.65
N HIS A 142 -2.36 -24.86 15.34
CA HIS A 142 -2.72 -25.99 14.46
C HIS A 142 -1.51 -26.66 13.80
N SER A 143 -0.29 -26.17 14.05
CA SER A 143 0.97 -26.75 13.54
C SER A 143 1.02 -26.93 12.02
N TYR A 144 0.37 -26.05 11.26
CA TYR A 144 0.39 -26.12 9.80
C TYR A 144 1.82 -25.92 9.25
N ASP A 145 2.09 -26.55 8.11
CA ASP A 145 3.36 -26.37 7.42
C ASP A 145 3.50 -24.95 6.87
N THR A 146 4.72 -24.43 6.97
CA THR A 146 5.02 -23.06 6.54
C THR A 146 4.77 -22.87 5.04
N SER A 147 5.08 -23.88 4.23
CA SER A 147 4.84 -23.87 2.78
C SER A 147 3.35 -23.78 2.42
N GLN A 148 2.48 -24.49 3.15
CA GLN A 148 1.03 -24.45 2.94
C GLN A 148 0.47 -23.06 3.30
N LEU A 149 0.94 -22.47 4.40
CA LEU A 149 0.55 -21.12 4.81
C LEU A 149 1.00 -20.06 3.80
N LEU A 150 2.25 -20.15 3.32
CA LEU A 150 2.76 -19.24 2.28
C LEU A 150 1.97 -19.36 0.97
N LEU A 151 1.59 -20.57 0.57
CA LEU A 151 0.76 -20.77 -0.62
C LEU A 151 -0.65 -20.20 -0.44
N ALA A 152 -1.29 -20.41 0.72
CA ALA A 152 -2.59 -19.82 1.04
C ALA A 152 -2.54 -18.29 1.02
N LEU A 153 -1.47 -17.70 1.57
CA LEU A 153 -1.25 -16.25 1.52
C LEU A 153 -1.04 -15.75 0.10
N LEU A 154 -0.30 -16.48 -0.72
CA LEU A 154 -0.11 -16.13 -2.12
C LEU A 154 -1.48 -16.01 -2.82
N ILE A 155 -2.33 -17.03 -2.66
CA ILE A 155 -3.68 -17.04 -3.24
C ILE A 155 -4.52 -15.87 -2.70
N ALA A 156 -4.49 -15.63 -1.39
CA ALA A 156 -5.22 -14.53 -0.77
C ALA A 156 -4.80 -13.16 -1.31
N HIS A 157 -3.50 -12.93 -1.50
CA HIS A 157 -2.99 -11.67 -2.07
C HIS A 157 -3.33 -11.51 -3.55
N VAL A 158 -3.35 -12.59 -4.33
CA VAL A 158 -3.82 -12.57 -5.73
C VAL A 158 -5.29 -12.14 -5.78
N ILE A 159 -6.14 -12.74 -4.94
CA ILE A 159 -7.56 -12.39 -4.88
C ILE A 159 -7.72 -10.94 -4.44
N HIS A 160 -6.99 -10.51 -3.41
CA HIS A 160 -7.03 -9.13 -2.91
C HIS A 160 -6.66 -8.14 -4.02
N PHE A 161 -5.55 -8.39 -4.74
CA PHE A 161 -5.15 -7.57 -5.89
C PHE A 161 -6.22 -7.55 -6.99
N ALA A 162 -6.78 -8.71 -7.36
CA ALA A 162 -7.77 -8.83 -8.43
C ALA A 162 -9.09 -8.11 -8.12
N VAL A 163 -9.46 -8.00 -6.84
CA VAL A 163 -10.72 -7.37 -6.39
C VAL A 163 -10.61 -5.84 -6.32
N ILE A 164 -9.43 -5.27 -6.08
CA ILE A 164 -9.25 -3.82 -5.89
C ILE A 164 -9.69 -3.00 -7.13
N PRO A 165 -9.19 -3.25 -8.37
CA PRO A 165 -9.57 -2.44 -9.52
C PRO A 165 -11.05 -2.52 -9.91
N PRO A 166 -11.72 -3.70 -9.90
CA PRO A 166 -13.17 -3.79 -10.11
C PRO A 166 -13.99 -2.98 -9.10
N LEU A 167 -13.62 -3.01 -7.81
CA LEU A 167 -14.29 -2.20 -6.79
C LEU A 167 -14.04 -0.70 -6.98
N GLY A 168 -12.82 -0.31 -7.39
CA GLY A 168 -12.54 1.08 -7.77
C GLY A 168 -13.43 1.55 -8.92
N ARG A 169 -13.66 0.70 -9.93
CA ARG A 169 -14.59 0.99 -11.03
C ARG A 169 -16.06 1.02 -10.59
N LEU A 170 -16.44 0.22 -9.60
CA LEU A 170 -17.80 0.25 -9.04
C LEU A 170 -18.04 1.54 -8.25
N ALA A 171 -17.02 2.04 -7.55
CA ALA A 171 -17.08 3.30 -6.82
C ALA A 171 -17.17 4.55 -7.74
N ASP A 172 -16.79 4.41 -9.02
CA ASP A 172 -16.97 5.44 -10.05
C ASP A 172 -18.38 5.44 -10.70
N ARG A 173 -19.25 4.47 -10.35
CA ARG A 173 -20.64 4.40 -10.83
C ARG A 173 -21.61 5.07 -9.85
#